data_AF-A0A1S4AWE6-F1
#
_entry.id   AF-A0A1S4AWE6-F1
#
_cell.length_a   1.000
_cell.length_b   1.000
_cell.length_c   1.000
_cell.angle_alpha   90.00
_cell.angle_beta   90.00
_cell.angle_gamma   90.00
#
_symmetry.space_group_name_H-M   'P 1'
#
loop_
_entity.id
_entity.type
_entity.pdbx_description
1 polymer ?
#
loop_
_entity_poly.entity_id
_entity_poly.type
_entity_poly.pdbx_seq_one_letter_code
_entity_poly.pdbx_strand_id
1 'polypeptide(L)'
;MLRALQGGPWFVNGSYLSLQRWSPNFVATEARSHITAVWVRLPNLPTEFYDGFILQKIGNKIGKLVKIDACTSATIKGRYARCLEILMDSPVRSYIYIGKHMQLIQYEWKHFLCKNCCRLGHTKSSCPYAKIDSKIPISMEQSTMQADLPPPMPNEIKEEWRTISFSRRKPDT
;
A
#
# COMPACT_ATOMS: atom_id res chain seq x y z
N MET A 1 0.02 -23.71 -12.02
CA MET A 1 -0.69 -23.25 -10.81
C MET A 1 0.18 -22.44 -9.84
N LEU A 2 1.36 -22.92 -9.42
CA LEU A 2 2.24 -22.17 -8.49
C LEU A 2 2.63 -20.77 -8.97
N ARG A 3 2.80 -20.59 -10.29
CA ARG A 3 3.11 -19.28 -10.90
C ARG A 3 2.07 -18.21 -10.60
N ALA A 4 0.79 -18.56 -10.51
CA ALA A 4 -0.24 -17.59 -10.15
C ALA A 4 -0.09 -17.19 -8.67
N LEU A 5 -0.02 -18.14 -7.75
CA LEU A 5 0.09 -17.83 -6.32
C LEU A 5 1.41 -17.14 -5.92
N GLN A 6 2.51 -17.42 -6.61
CA GLN A 6 3.85 -16.91 -6.29
C GLN A 6 4.33 -15.76 -7.21
N GLY A 7 3.61 -15.51 -8.31
CA GLY A 7 3.98 -14.50 -9.31
C GLY A 7 3.84 -13.07 -8.82
N GLY A 8 3.10 -12.87 -7.73
CA GLY A 8 2.98 -11.60 -7.04
C GLY A 8 1.53 -11.20 -6.80
N PRO A 9 1.31 -9.99 -6.31
CA PRO A 9 -0.02 -9.39 -6.25
C PRO A 9 -0.52 -9.18 -7.69
N TRP A 10 -1.71 -9.70 -7.99
CA TRP A 10 -2.30 -9.59 -9.32
C TRP A 10 -3.22 -8.38 -9.39
N PHE A 11 -3.21 -7.74 -10.55
CA PHE A 11 -4.08 -6.61 -10.83
C PHE A 11 -4.79 -6.84 -12.15
N VAL A 12 -6.09 -6.62 -12.15
CA VAL A 12 -6.93 -6.63 -13.36
C VAL A 12 -7.66 -5.30 -13.38
N ASN A 13 -7.44 -4.51 -14.43
CA ASN A 13 -8.05 -3.19 -14.59
C ASN A 13 -7.90 -2.26 -13.36
N GLY A 14 -6.71 -2.21 -12.76
CA GLY A 14 -6.43 -1.39 -11.56
C GLY A 14 -7.00 -1.94 -10.25
N SER A 15 -7.77 -3.04 -10.29
CA SER A 15 -8.30 -3.71 -9.11
C SER A 15 -7.36 -4.82 -8.64
N TYR A 16 -7.10 -4.89 -7.33
CA TYR A 16 -6.29 -5.96 -6.75
C TYR A 16 -7.08 -7.28 -6.72
N LEU A 17 -6.41 -8.36 -7.09
CA LEU A 17 -6.96 -9.70 -7.09
C LEU A 17 -6.22 -10.56 -6.05
N SER A 18 -6.93 -10.89 -4.97
CA SER A 18 -6.44 -11.81 -3.95
C SER A 18 -6.55 -13.25 -4.46
N LEU A 19 -5.43 -13.97 -4.50
CA LEU A 19 -5.43 -15.38 -4.86
C LEU A 19 -5.23 -16.25 -3.62
N GLN A 20 -6.11 -17.24 -3.46
CA GLN A 20 -5.97 -18.30 -2.47
C GLN A 20 -5.95 -19.65 -3.18
N ARG A 21 -5.22 -20.61 -2.62
CA ARG A 21 -5.32 -22.00 -3.07
C ARG A 21 -6.72 -22.53 -2.75
N TRP A 22 -7.35 -23.21 -3.70
CA TRP A 22 -8.64 -23.84 -3.48
C TRP A 22 -8.56 -24.78 -2.27
N SER A 23 -9.58 -24.73 -1.43
CA SER A 23 -9.75 -25.59 -0.26
C SER A 23 -11.12 -26.28 -0.33
N PRO A 24 -11.23 -27.55 0.09
CA PRO A 24 -12.52 -28.21 0.20
C PRO A 24 -13.41 -27.48 1.21
N ASN A 25 -14.73 -27.58 1.06
CA ASN A 25 -15.75 -26.93 1.91
C ASN A 25 -15.64 -25.40 1.97
N PHE A 26 -15.19 -24.77 0.88
CA PHE A 26 -15.13 -23.31 0.80
C PHE A 26 -16.53 -22.69 0.78
N VAL A 27 -16.82 -21.85 1.77
CA VAL A 27 -18.06 -21.07 1.87
C VAL A 27 -17.75 -19.61 1.56
N ALA A 28 -18.28 -19.09 0.44
CA ALA A 28 -17.95 -17.75 -0.06
C ALA A 28 -18.36 -16.63 0.92
N THR A 29 -19.44 -16.80 1.69
CA THR A 29 -19.93 -15.82 2.66
C THR A 29 -19.07 -15.72 3.91
N GLU A 30 -18.36 -16.79 4.27
CA GLU A 30 -17.44 -16.84 5.41
C GLU A 30 -15.99 -16.52 5.00
N ALA A 31 -15.72 -16.50 3.69
CA ALA A 31 -14.41 -16.26 3.15
C ALA A 31 -13.90 -14.86 3.51
N ARG A 32 -12.99 -14.81 4.48
CA ARG A 32 -12.27 -13.60 4.86
C ARG A 32 -10.85 -13.65 4.31
N SER A 33 -10.51 -12.71 3.44
CA SER A 33 -9.14 -12.50 3.00
C SER A 33 -8.34 -11.84 4.12
N HIS A 34 -7.80 -12.65 5.03
CA HIS A 34 -6.92 -12.22 6.13
C HIS A 34 -5.47 -11.98 5.70
N ILE A 35 -5.16 -12.27 4.44
CA ILE A 35 -3.79 -12.37 3.92
C ILE A 35 -3.72 -11.47 2.69
N THR A 36 -2.89 -10.42 2.78
CA THR A 36 -2.63 -9.51 1.67
C THR A 36 -1.16 -9.56 1.30
N ALA A 37 -0.83 -9.93 0.06
CA ALA A 37 0.54 -9.94 -0.45
C ALA A 37 0.88 -8.58 -1.06
N VAL A 38 1.99 -7.99 -0.61
CA VAL A 38 2.30 -6.58 -0.81
C VAL A 38 3.78 -6.40 -1.09
N TRP A 39 4.10 -5.60 -2.10
CA TRP A 39 5.46 -5.12 -2.31
C TRP A 39 5.79 -3.99 -1.33
N VAL A 40 6.94 -4.14 -0.69
CA VAL A 40 7.50 -3.23 0.29
C VAL A 40 8.86 -2.75 -0.20
N ARG A 41 9.10 -1.44 -0.12
CA ARG A 41 10.39 -0.80 -0.36
C ARG A 41 10.99 -0.33 0.96
N LEU A 42 12.29 -0.57 1.09
CA LEU A 42 13.15 -0.06 2.14
C LEU A 42 14.12 0.94 1.49
N PRO A 43 13.73 2.23 1.39
CA PRO A 43 14.55 3.25 0.75
C PRO A 43 15.83 3.49 1.54
N ASN A 44 16.93 3.72 0.82
CA ASN A 44 18.24 4.05 1.39
C ASN A 44 18.71 3.06 2.46
N LEU A 45 18.34 1.78 2.32
CA LEU A 45 18.84 0.73 3.20
C LEU A 45 20.38 0.67 3.10
N PRO A 46 21.13 0.70 4.21
CA PRO A 46 22.58 0.52 4.18
C PRO A 46 23.00 -0.78 3.49
N THR A 47 24.13 -0.73 2.75
CA THR A 47 24.64 -1.88 1.98
C THR A 47 24.91 -3.09 2.87
N GLU A 48 25.33 -2.90 4.13
CA GLU A 48 25.53 -4.00 5.09
C GLU A 48 24.29 -4.85 5.34
N PHE A 49 23.09 -4.34 5.06
CA PHE A 49 21.83 -5.06 5.27
C PHE A 49 21.29 -5.74 4.01
N TYR A 50 22.02 -5.71 2.88
CA TYR A 50 21.62 -6.42 1.65
C TYR A 50 21.97 -7.91 1.66
N ASP A 51 22.61 -8.40 2.72
CA ASP A 51 22.78 -9.83 2.92
C ASP A 51 21.42 -10.55 2.92
N GLY A 52 21.33 -11.66 2.20
CA GLY A 52 20.07 -12.39 2.00
C GLY A 52 19.44 -12.86 3.31
N PHE A 53 20.24 -13.26 4.29
CA PHE A 53 19.75 -13.68 5.61
C PHE A 53 19.28 -12.49 6.45
N ILE A 54 19.96 -11.34 6.34
CA ILE A 54 19.52 -10.10 6.98
C ILE A 54 18.20 -9.61 6.37
N LEU A 55 18.10 -9.55 5.03
CA LEU A 55 16.86 -9.20 4.34
C LEU A 55 15.72 -10.15 4.70
N GLN A 56 16.01 -11.44 4.87
CA GLN A 56 15.04 -12.42 5.35
C GLN A 56 14.51 -12.07 6.74
N LYS A 57 15.41 -11.75 7.69
CA LYS A 57 15.03 -11.32 9.05
C LYS A 57 14.24 -10.01 9.03
N ILE A 58 14.65 -9.05 8.21
CA ILE A 58 13.96 -7.77 8.05
C ILE A 58 12.54 -7.99 7.52
N GLY A 59 12.38 -8.72 6.43
CA GLY A 59 11.07 -8.98 5.82
C GLY A 59 10.15 -9.76 6.75
N ASN A 60 10.68 -10.75 7.47
CA ASN A 60 9.93 -11.49 8.49
C ASN A 60 9.56 -10.66 9.73
N LYS A 61 10.23 -9.53 9.96
CA LYS A 61 9.87 -8.59 11.04
C LYS A 61 8.73 -7.67 10.63
N ILE A 62 8.62 -7.35 9.34
CA ILE A 62 7.54 -6.50 8.80
C ILE A 62 6.27 -7.32 8.58
N GLY A 63 6.39 -8.50 7.96
CA GLY A 63 5.30 -9.44 7.73
C GLY A 63 5.83 -10.86 7.59
N LYS A 64 5.23 -11.69 6.74
CA LYS A 64 5.83 -12.96 6.30
C LYS A 64 6.51 -12.75 4.95
N LEU A 65 7.84 -12.86 4.91
CA LEU A 65 8.57 -12.70 3.66
C LEU A 65 8.22 -13.84 2.70
N VAL A 66 7.81 -13.49 1.48
CA VAL A 66 7.54 -14.45 0.40
C VAL A 66 8.70 -14.47 -0.59
N LYS A 67 9.17 -13.28 -0.97
CA LYS A 67 10.16 -13.14 -2.05
C LYS A 67 10.95 -11.85 -1.90
N ILE A 68 12.22 -11.89 -2.27
CA ILE A 68 13.07 -10.71 -2.44
C ILE A 68 13.11 -10.39 -3.94
N ASP A 69 13.03 -9.10 -4.30
CA ASP A 69 13.13 -8.67 -5.70
C ASP A 69 14.50 -9.05 -6.29
N ALA A 70 14.53 -9.46 -7.55
CA ALA A 70 15.75 -9.94 -8.20
C ALA A 70 16.86 -8.88 -8.27
N CYS A 71 16.50 -7.59 -8.40
CA CYS A 71 17.48 -6.51 -8.39
C CYS A 71 18.07 -6.29 -6.99
N THR A 72 17.27 -6.50 -5.95
CA THR A 72 17.70 -6.42 -4.55
C THR A 72 18.58 -7.60 -4.19
N SER A 73 18.22 -8.83 -4.59
CA SER A 73 19.03 -10.02 -4.30
C SER A 73 20.40 -10.00 -4.98
N ALA A 74 20.49 -9.37 -6.16
CA ALA A 74 21.74 -9.23 -6.88
C ALA A 74 22.49 -7.93 -6.53
N THR A 75 21.96 -7.11 -5.62
CA THR A 75 22.56 -5.82 -5.20
C THR A 75 22.86 -4.87 -6.39
N ILE A 76 22.09 -4.99 -7.47
CA ILE A 76 22.32 -4.23 -8.73
C ILE A 76 21.76 -2.80 -8.62
N LYS A 77 20.78 -2.57 -7.74
CA LYS A 77 20.14 -1.26 -7.53
C LYS A 77 20.17 -0.87 -6.05
N GLY A 78 21.26 -0.24 -5.60
CA GLY A 78 21.45 0.17 -4.20
C GLY A 78 20.57 1.33 -3.69
N ARG A 79 19.57 1.81 -4.43
CA ARG A 79 18.69 2.91 -3.97
C ARG A 79 17.65 2.46 -2.96
N TYR A 80 17.18 1.22 -3.06
CA TYR A 80 16.22 0.62 -2.13
C TYR A 80 16.24 -0.91 -2.21
N ALA A 81 15.99 -1.56 -1.07
CA ALA A 81 15.64 -2.98 -1.07
C ALA A 81 14.14 -3.14 -1.30
N ARG A 82 13.74 -4.15 -2.07
CA ARG A 82 12.34 -4.44 -2.38
C ARG A 82 12.00 -5.89 -2.05
N CYS A 83 10.96 -6.09 -1.27
CA CYS A 83 10.52 -7.39 -0.77
C CYS A 83 9.01 -7.56 -0.95
N LEU A 84 8.57 -8.78 -1.27
CA LEU A 84 7.17 -9.17 -1.28
C LEU A 84 6.84 -9.83 0.05
N GLU A 85 5.87 -9.26 0.76
CA GLU A 85 5.50 -9.66 2.10
C GLU A 85 4.01 -9.92 2.21
N ILE A 86 3.65 -10.90 3.02
CA ILE A 86 2.28 -11.14 3.43
C ILE A 86 2.01 -10.40 4.73
N LEU A 87 1.05 -9.48 4.70
CA LEU A 87 0.53 -8.80 5.87
C LEU A 87 -0.73 -9.54 6.36
N MET A 88 -0.80 -9.76 7.67
CA MET A 88 -1.95 -10.38 8.34
C MET A 88 -2.58 -9.37 9.28
N ASP A 89 -3.84 -8.95 9.03
CA ASP A 89 -4.77 -8.14 9.86
C ASP A 89 -4.18 -7.34 11.06
N SER A 90 -3.02 -6.71 10.89
CA SER A 90 -2.25 -6.03 11.93
C SER A 90 -1.72 -4.73 11.37
N PRO A 91 -1.87 -3.61 12.09
CA PRO A 91 -1.71 -2.28 11.52
C PRO A 91 -0.36 -2.12 10.82
N VAL A 92 -0.42 -1.52 9.63
CA VAL A 92 0.72 -1.33 8.75
C VAL A 92 1.76 -0.44 9.44
N ARG A 93 2.96 -0.96 9.64
CA ARG A 93 4.07 -0.21 10.26
C ARG A 93 4.73 0.72 9.25
N SER A 94 4.94 1.98 9.59
CA SER A 94 5.65 2.94 8.72
C SER A 94 7.17 2.84 8.81
N TYR A 95 7.71 2.20 9.83
CA TYR A 95 9.14 2.01 10.04
C TYR A 95 9.43 0.76 10.90
N ILE A 96 10.69 0.32 10.88
CA ILE A 96 11.24 -0.73 11.76
C ILE A 96 12.63 -0.32 12.26
N TYR A 97 13.04 -0.87 13.40
CA TYR A 97 14.41 -0.77 13.89
C TYR A 97 15.22 -2.03 13.53
N ILE A 98 16.39 -1.81 12.94
CA ILE A 98 17.43 -2.82 12.64
C ILE A 98 18.63 -2.48 13.53
N GLY A 99 18.73 -3.13 14.69
CA GLY A 99 19.65 -2.69 15.74
C GLY A 99 19.30 -1.27 16.19
N LYS A 100 20.24 -0.33 15.99
CA LYS A 100 20.06 1.11 16.28
C LYS A 100 19.58 1.92 15.07
N HIS A 101 19.53 1.31 13.88
CA HIS A 101 19.14 1.99 12.65
C HIS A 101 17.62 1.98 12.48
N MET A 102 17.03 3.15 12.26
CA MET A 102 15.61 3.29 11.94
C MET A 102 15.40 3.24 10.42
N GLN A 103 14.78 2.17 9.93
CA GLN A 103 14.48 2.00 8.51
C GLN A 103 13.02 2.33 8.24
N LEU A 104 12.79 3.26 7.32
CA LEU A 104 11.46 3.58 6.81
C LEU A 104 10.92 2.46 5.92
N ILE A 105 9.60 2.25 5.96
CA ILE A 105 8.90 1.26 5.16
C ILE A 105 7.95 1.97 4.21
N GLN A 106 8.10 1.70 2.92
CA GLN A 106 7.23 2.23 1.87
C GLN A 106 6.46 1.10 1.18
N TYR A 107 5.15 1.07 1.39
CA TYR A 107 4.27 0.09 0.75
C TYR A 107 3.87 0.57 -0.65
N GLU A 108 4.03 -0.27 -1.66
CA GLU A 108 3.77 0.08 -3.06
C GLU A 108 2.27 0.04 -3.43
N TRP A 109 1.42 0.86 -2.79
CA TRP A 109 -0.04 0.92 -3.05
C TRP A 109 -0.76 1.98 -2.20
N LYS A 110 -0.18 3.18 -2.13
CA LYS A 110 -0.55 4.31 -1.25
C LYS A 110 -2.05 4.70 -1.25
N HIS A 111 -2.83 4.33 -2.27
CA HIS A 111 -4.24 4.70 -2.40
C HIS A 111 -5.23 3.57 -2.13
N PHE A 112 -4.77 2.32 -1.95
CA PHE A 112 -5.65 1.17 -1.76
C PHE A 112 -5.42 0.47 -0.41
N LEU A 113 -4.44 0.95 0.40
CA LEU A 113 -4.13 0.40 1.71
C LEU A 113 -4.92 1.03 2.84
N CYS A 114 -5.74 0.21 3.48
CA CYS A 114 -6.26 0.56 4.77
C CYS A 114 -5.20 0.33 5.85
N LYS A 115 -4.54 1.41 6.29
CA LYS A 115 -3.56 1.35 7.39
C LYS A 115 -4.12 0.83 8.72
N ASN A 116 -5.45 0.75 8.86
CA ASN A 116 -6.12 0.31 10.07
C ASN A 116 -6.39 -1.21 10.09
N CYS A 117 -6.95 -1.77 9.02
CA CYS A 117 -7.32 -3.18 8.94
C CYS A 117 -6.43 -4.01 7.99
N CYS A 118 -5.51 -3.36 7.27
CA CYS A 118 -4.52 -3.98 6.37
C CYS A 118 -5.11 -4.72 5.16
N ARG A 119 -6.31 -4.32 4.78
CA ARG A 119 -7.01 -4.81 3.59
C ARG A 119 -6.86 -3.83 2.44
N LEU A 120 -6.89 -4.40 1.23
CA LEU A 120 -6.88 -3.67 -0.03
C LEU A 120 -8.30 -3.18 -0.39
N GLY A 121 -8.38 -2.07 -1.11
CA GLY A 121 -9.63 -1.56 -1.72
C GLY A 121 -10.29 -0.40 -0.99
N HIS A 122 -9.76 0.02 0.17
CA HIS A 122 -10.23 1.21 0.89
C HIS A 122 -9.09 1.84 1.68
N THR A 123 -9.27 3.10 2.08
CA THR A 123 -8.31 3.83 2.90
C THR A 123 -8.74 3.84 4.36
N LYS A 124 -7.88 4.33 5.27
CA LYS A 124 -8.22 4.46 6.69
C LYS A 124 -9.54 5.22 6.91
N SER A 125 -9.82 6.27 6.12
CA SER A 125 -11.03 7.09 6.25
C SER A 125 -12.31 6.37 5.82
N SER A 126 -12.21 5.32 5.00
CA SER A 126 -13.33 4.55 4.46
C SER A 126 -13.33 3.11 4.98
N CYS A 127 -12.78 2.88 6.18
CA CYS A 127 -12.59 1.55 6.73
C CYS A 127 -13.87 1.02 7.43
N PRO A 128 -14.55 -0.01 6.88
CA PRO A 128 -15.72 -0.61 7.54
C PRO A 128 -15.33 -1.47 8.75
N TYR A 129 -14.04 -1.77 8.91
CA TYR A 129 -13.48 -2.56 10.02
C TYR A 129 -12.80 -1.67 11.06
N ALA A 130 -13.19 -0.39 11.17
CA ALA A 130 -12.64 0.51 12.18
C ALA A 130 -12.93 -0.05 13.57
N LYS A 131 -11.88 -0.29 14.37
CA LYS A 131 -12.06 -0.51 15.81
C LYS A 131 -12.52 0.82 16.38
N ILE A 132 -13.77 0.87 16.84
CA ILE A 132 -14.33 2.04 17.52
C ILE A 132 -13.56 2.17 18.83
N ASP A 133 -12.64 3.13 18.92
CA ASP A 133 -12.15 3.58 20.21
C ASP A 133 -13.30 4.37 20.85
N SER A 134 -14.03 3.71 21.75
CA SER A 134 -15.14 4.29 22.50
C SER A 134 -14.63 5.36 23.45
N LYS A 135 -14.50 6.59 22.96
CA LYS A 135 -14.67 7.81 23.77
C LYS A 135 -15.46 8.82 22.95
N ILE A 136 -16.78 8.74 23.09
CA ILE A 136 -17.71 9.82 22.81
C ILE A 136 -18.08 10.42 24.19
N PRO A 137 -18.21 11.74 24.31
CA PRO A 137 -19.56 12.24 24.57
C PRO A 137 -20.10 13.10 23.44
N ILE A 138 -21.39 12.85 23.18
CA ILE A 138 -22.29 13.58 22.31
C ILE A 138 -22.57 14.93 22.95
N SER A 139 -22.56 15.99 22.15
CA SER A 139 -23.50 17.10 22.33
C SER A 139 -24.05 17.43 20.95
N MET A 140 -25.28 16.96 20.71
CA MET A 140 -26.19 17.47 19.69
C MET A 140 -26.62 18.88 20.11
N GLU A 141 -26.62 19.82 19.18
CA GLU A 141 -27.60 20.89 19.14
C GLU A 141 -27.78 21.34 17.69
N GLN A 142 -28.98 21.09 17.16
CA GLN A 142 -29.49 21.68 15.92
C GLN A 142 -30.35 22.88 16.31
N SER A 143 -30.17 24.03 15.68
CA SER A 143 -31.28 24.90 15.29
C SER A 143 -30.87 26.02 14.32
N THR A 144 -31.48 25.92 13.13
CA THR A 144 -32.16 26.99 12.38
C THR A 144 -31.36 28.00 11.54
N MET A 145 -31.98 28.33 10.41
CA MET A 145 -31.47 28.97 9.21
C MET A 145 -31.48 30.50 9.28
N GLN A 146 -30.57 31.18 8.57
CA GLN A 146 -30.93 32.38 7.81
C GLN A 146 -29.93 32.69 6.69
N ALA A 147 -30.48 33.12 5.56
CA ALA A 147 -29.79 33.52 4.34
C ALA A 147 -29.28 34.95 4.43
N ASP A 148 -28.13 35.24 3.82
CA ASP A 148 -27.84 36.50 3.13
C ASP A 148 -26.63 36.31 2.18
N LEU A 149 -26.84 36.69 0.91
CA LEU A 149 -25.85 36.69 -0.17
C LEU A 149 -25.04 38.01 -0.13
N PRO A 150 -23.73 37.98 -0.48
CA PRO A 150 -23.06 39.13 -1.05
C PRO A 150 -22.81 38.98 -2.58
N PRO A 151 -22.82 40.08 -3.36
CA PRO A 151 -22.71 40.13 -4.84
C PRO A 151 -21.26 39.97 -5.38
N PRO A 152 -21.04 39.92 -6.71
CA PRO A 152 -20.10 38.97 -7.35
C PRO A 152 -18.68 39.47 -7.70
N MET A 153 -17.79 38.47 -7.86
CA MET A 153 -16.60 38.25 -8.73
C MET A 153 -15.92 39.44 -9.45
N PRO A 154 -14.57 39.44 -9.57
CA PRO A 154 -13.84 38.74 -10.66
C PRO A 154 -12.50 38.11 -10.19
N ASN A 155 -11.82 37.14 -10.83
CA ASN A 155 -11.82 36.56 -12.16
C ASN A 155 -11.15 35.16 -12.08
N GLU A 156 -11.47 34.33 -13.07
CA GLU A 156 -11.02 32.95 -13.29
C GLU A 156 -9.49 32.76 -13.39
N ILE A 157 -8.99 31.68 -12.80
CA ILE A 157 -7.87 30.90 -13.36
C ILE A 157 -8.31 29.44 -13.40
N LYS A 158 -8.72 28.98 -14.59
CA LYS A 158 -8.93 27.56 -14.90
C LYS A 158 -7.56 26.97 -15.25
N GLU A 159 -6.97 26.18 -14.35
CA GLU A 159 -5.83 25.34 -14.73
C GLU A 159 -6.33 24.07 -15.44
N GLU A 160 -6.42 24.19 -16.75
CA GLU A 160 -6.71 23.11 -17.69
C GLU A 160 -5.46 22.26 -17.89
N TRP A 161 -5.48 21.00 -17.43
CA TRP A 161 -4.39 20.06 -17.62
C TRP A 161 -4.14 19.82 -19.11
N ARG A 162 -2.93 20.17 -19.61
CA ARG A 162 -2.49 19.82 -20.96
C ARG A 162 -1.57 18.60 -20.96
N THR A 163 -1.81 17.69 -21.90
CA THR A 163 -0.90 16.58 -22.19
C THR A 163 0.24 17.09 -23.05
N ILE A 164 1.49 16.93 -22.60
CA ILE A 164 2.68 17.25 -23.39
C ILE A 164 3.05 16.02 -24.22
N SER A 165 3.00 16.15 -25.55
CA SER A 165 3.47 15.10 -26.46
C SER A 165 4.99 15.17 -26.61
N PHE A 166 5.68 14.07 -26.30
CA PHE A 166 7.12 13.93 -26.58
C PHE A 166 7.32 13.46 -28.03
N SER A 167 8.11 14.21 -28.80
CA SER A 167 8.56 13.77 -30.12
C SER A 167 9.55 12.61 -29.95
N ARG A 168 9.22 11.44 -30.52
CA ARG A 168 10.15 10.31 -30.60
C ARG A 168 11.24 10.66 -31.62
N ARG A 169 12.48 10.78 -31.15
CA ARG A 169 13.64 10.77 -32.05
C ARG A 169 13.73 9.37 -32.68
N LYS A 170 13.84 9.32 -34.01
CA LYS A 170 14.10 8.07 -34.73
C LYS A 170 15.50 7.57 -34.35
N PRO A 171 15.71 6.25 -34.22
CA PRO A 171 17.04 5.69 -34.07
C PRO A 171 17.82 5.90 -35.38
N ASP A 172 19.03 6.45 -35.27
CA ASP A 172 19.98 6.52 -36.38
C ASP A 172 20.37 5.10 -36.79
N THR A 173 20.29 4.83 -38.09
CA THR A 173 20.76 3.61 -38.74
C THR A 173 22.22 3.78 -39.12
#